data_AF-A0A7C3FCB6-F1
#
_entry.id   AF-A0A7C3FCB6-F1
#
_cell.length_a   1.000
_cell.length_b   1.000
_cell.length_c   1.000
_cell.angle_alpha   90.00
_cell.angle_beta   90.00
_cell.angle_gamma   90.00
#
_symmetry.space_group_name_H-M   'P 1'
#
loop_
_entity.id
_entity.type
_entity.pdbx_description
1 polymer ?
#
loop_
_entity_poly.entity_id
_entity_poly.type
_entity_poly.pdbx_seq_one_letter_code
_entity_poly.pdbx_strand_id
1 'polypeptide(L)'
;MNDPDASLNATEAEVSIGAAPKRAVDDVDVDLTASLEETPYRHAPILASSRQPSGEKASDLDAPSLYINRELSWLEFNRRVLEEAQDESHPLLERVKFLAIFS
;
A
#
# COMPACT_ATOMS: atom_id res chain seq x y z
N MET A 1 -22.54 -43.56 -58.90
CA MET A 1 -22.49 -42.33 -59.73
C MET A 1 -21.14 -41.70 -59.46
N ASN A 2 -20.23 -41.84 -60.42
CA ASN A 2 -18.88 -41.29 -60.36
C ASN A 2 -18.90 -39.80 -60.70
N ASP A 3 -18.02 -39.05 -60.02
CA ASP A 3 -17.34 -37.80 -60.42
C ASP A 3 -18.17 -36.50 -60.61
N PRO A 4 -17.54 -35.31 -60.69
CA PRO A 4 -16.58 -34.71 -59.73
C PRO A 4 -16.75 -33.17 -59.60
N ASP A 5 -15.91 -32.55 -58.77
CA ASP A 5 -15.35 -31.20 -58.94
C ASP A 5 -16.24 -29.96 -58.70
N ALA A 6 -15.94 -29.22 -57.63
CA ALA A 6 -15.77 -27.76 -57.69
C ALA A 6 -15.39 -27.20 -56.31
N SER A 7 -14.08 -26.98 -56.16
CA SER A 7 -13.47 -25.75 -55.63
C SER A 7 -14.25 -24.95 -54.57
N LEU A 8 -13.84 -25.08 -53.31
CA LEU A 8 -13.69 -23.94 -52.40
C LEU A 8 -12.47 -24.19 -51.49
N ASN A 9 -11.32 -23.66 -51.89
CA ASN A 9 -10.14 -23.54 -51.03
C ASN A 9 -10.44 -22.51 -49.93
N ALA A 10 -10.65 -22.97 -48.70
CA ALA A 10 -10.46 -22.17 -47.50
C ALA A 10 -9.10 -22.56 -46.91
N THR A 11 -8.15 -21.63 -46.94
CA THR A 11 -6.86 -21.74 -46.29
C THR A 11 -7.05 -21.79 -44.77
N GLU A 12 -7.08 -22.99 -44.20
CA GLU A 12 -6.93 -23.20 -42.77
C GLU A 12 -5.44 -23.27 -42.45
N ALA A 13 -4.94 -22.22 -41.80
CA ALA A 13 -3.59 -22.18 -41.26
C ALA A 13 -3.52 -23.13 -40.05
N GLU A 14 -2.79 -24.23 -40.18
CA GLU A 14 -2.41 -25.08 -39.05
C GLU A 14 -1.49 -24.31 -38.10
N VAL A 15 -2.00 -23.90 -36.94
CA VAL A 15 -1.16 -23.53 -35.81
C VAL A 15 -0.68 -24.82 -35.15
N SER A 16 0.48 -25.27 -35.62
CA SER A 16 1.29 -26.30 -35.00
C SER A 16 1.77 -25.81 -33.64
N ILE A 17 1.10 -26.22 -32.56
CA ILE A 17 1.60 -26.04 -31.20
C ILE A 17 2.60 -27.17 -30.94
N GLY A 18 3.81 -26.98 -31.46
CA GLY A 18 4.95 -27.83 -31.20
C GLY A 18 5.26 -27.87 -29.69
N ALA A 19 5.40 -29.09 -29.18
CA ALA A 19 5.77 -29.40 -27.80
C ALA A 19 7.01 -28.60 -27.36
N ALA A 20 6.89 -27.89 -26.24
CA ALA A 20 8.01 -27.17 -25.64
C ALA A 20 9.09 -28.14 -25.14
N PRO A 21 10.38 -27.90 -25.44
CA PRO A 21 11.46 -28.74 -24.95
C PRO A 21 11.66 -28.54 -23.45
N LYS A 22 11.74 -29.65 -22.71
CA LYS A 22 12.12 -29.65 -21.29
C LYS A 22 13.62 -29.35 -21.22
N ARG A 23 13.97 -28.09 -21.01
CA ARG A 23 15.38 -27.66 -20.96
C ARG A 23 15.97 -28.05 -19.61
N ALA A 24 17.05 -28.82 -19.67
CA ALA A 24 17.88 -29.20 -18.54
C ALA A 24 18.35 -27.94 -17.80
N VAL A 25 18.28 -28.00 -16.46
CA VAL A 25 18.86 -26.99 -15.57
C VAL A 25 20.36 -27.29 -15.48
N ASP A 26 21.14 -26.68 -16.37
CA ASP A 26 22.58 -26.62 -16.21
C ASP A 26 22.91 -25.59 -15.12
N ASP A 27 23.77 -25.97 -14.19
CA ASP A 27 24.22 -25.19 -13.05
C ASP A 27 24.64 -23.77 -13.46
N VAL A 28 23.87 -22.77 -13.04
CA VAL A 28 24.25 -21.36 -13.15
C VAL A 28 25.02 -21.00 -11.88
N ASP A 29 26.34 -20.93 -11.98
CA ASP A 29 27.18 -20.18 -11.05
C ASP A 29 26.72 -18.71 -11.06
N VAL A 30 25.93 -18.33 -10.07
CA VAL A 30 25.58 -16.91 -9.85
C VAL A 30 26.76 -16.26 -9.14
N ASP A 31 27.67 -15.68 -9.91
CA ASP A 31 28.63 -14.71 -9.40
C ASP A 31 27.88 -13.45 -8.95
N LEU A 32 27.65 -13.33 -7.64
CA LEU A 32 26.94 -12.21 -6.99
C LEU A 32 27.78 -10.92 -6.86
N THR A 33 28.93 -10.80 -7.53
CA THR A 33 29.85 -9.66 -7.31
C THR A 33 29.80 -8.54 -8.36
N ALA A 34 28.88 -8.59 -9.33
CA ALA A 34 28.76 -7.55 -10.35
C ALA A 34 28.05 -6.27 -9.84
N SER A 35 28.87 -5.30 -9.43
CA SER A 35 28.67 -3.85 -9.47
C SER A 35 27.25 -3.33 -9.73
N LEU A 36 26.48 -3.17 -8.65
CA LEU A 36 25.47 -2.11 -8.58
C LEU A 36 26.19 -0.83 -8.15
N GLU A 37 26.65 -0.04 -9.13
CA GLU A 37 26.87 1.40 -8.93
C GLU A 37 25.51 2.06 -8.72
N GLU A 38 24.89 1.79 -7.56
CA GLU A 38 23.77 2.60 -7.09
C GLU A 38 24.37 3.90 -6.61
N THR A 39 24.14 4.98 -7.36
CA THR A 39 24.38 6.33 -6.87
C THR A 39 23.72 6.43 -5.49
N PRO A 40 24.49 6.54 -4.38
CA PRO A 40 23.88 6.52 -3.08
C PRO A 40 23.12 7.84 -3.00
N TYR A 41 21.86 7.74 -2.62
CA TYR A 41 21.03 8.85 -2.20
C TYR A 41 21.87 10.06 -1.76
N ARG A 42 21.77 11.17 -2.51
CA ARG A 42 22.08 12.49 -1.95
C ARG A 42 21.01 12.80 -0.91
N HIS A 43 21.12 12.19 0.26
CA HIS A 43 20.64 12.84 1.45
C HIS A 43 21.56 14.05 1.58
N ALA A 44 21.10 15.21 1.12
CA ALA A 44 21.71 16.46 1.57
C ALA A 44 21.88 16.32 3.09
N PRO A 45 23.05 16.66 3.66
CA PRO A 45 23.19 16.58 5.10
C PRO A 45 22.05 17.42 5.65
N ILE A 46 21.09 16.77 6.30
CA ILE A 46 20.21 17.47 7.23
C ILE A 46 21.24 18.02 8.18
N LEU A 47 21.54 19.32 8.03
CA LEU A 47 22.45 20.03 8.90
C LEU A 47 21.91 19.69 10.28
N ALA A 48 22.61 18.79 10.97
CA ALA A 48 22.17 18.26 12.23
C ALA A 48 22.15 19.50 13.11
N SER A 49 20.97 20.09 13.26
CA SER A 49 20.74 21.12 14.23
C SER A 49 21.07 20.39 15.51
N SER A 50 22.25 20.68 16.05
CA SER A 50 22.64 20.30 17.38
C SER A 50 21.72 21.06 18.32
N ARG A 51 20.45 20.65 18.36
CA ARG A 51 19.57 20.89 19.49
C ARG A 51 20.17 20.06 20.60
N GLN A 52 21.22 20.62 21.21
CA GLN A 52 21.67 20.24 22.54
C GLN A 52 20.38 20.13 23.37
N PRO A 53 20.10 18.99 24.02
CA PRO A 53 19.06 18.97 25.03
C PRO A 53 19.55 19.90 26.13
N SER A 54 19.15 21.18 26.04
CA SER A 54 19.17 22.08 27.18
C SER A 54 18.53 21.31 28.31
N GLY A 55 19.28 21.09 29.40
CA GLY A 55 18.85 20.32 30.56
C GLY A 55 17.63 20.95 31.21
N GLU A 56 16.48 20.78 30.58
CA GLU A 56 15.19 20.86 31.22
C GLU A 56 15.16 19.63 32.13
N LYS A 57 15.09 19.89 33.43
CA LYS A 57 14.77 18.87 34.43
C LYS A 57 13.63 18.04 33.85
N ALA A 58 13.85 16.72 33.75
CA ALA A 58 12.80 15.78 33.38
C ALA A 58 11.56 16.17 34.20
N SER A 59 10.52 16.66 33.51
CA SER A 59 9.30 17.08 34.16
C SER A 59 8.78 15.91 34.98
N ASP A 60 8.33 16.19 36.20
CA ASP A 60 7.71 15.20 37.04
C ASP A 60 6.39 14.75 36.37
N LEU A 61 6.46 13.65 35.62
CA LEU A 61 5.34 13.14 34.84
C LEU A 61 4.26 12.51 35.72
N ASP A 62 4.53 12.32 37.02
CA ASP A 62 3.59 11.68 37.93
C ASP A 62 2.44 12.62 38.36
N ALA A 63 2.51 13.91 38.02
CA ALA A 63 1.49 14.88 38.36
C ALA A 63 0.14 14.54 37.68
N PRO A 64 -0.93 14.19 38.43
CA PRO A 64 -2.21 13.78 37.84
C PRO A 64 -2.87 14.85 36.97
N SER A 65 -2.55 16.12 37.19
CA SER A 65 -3.04 17.26 36.39
C SER A 65 -2.54 17.27 34.95
N LEU A 66 -1.50 16.49 34.63
CA LEU A 66 -0.98 16.36 33.27
C LEU A 66 -1.84 15.44 32.40
N TYR A 67 -2.74 14.66 33.01
CA TYR A 67 -3.55 13.66 32.34
C TYR A 67 -5.02 14.03 32.35
N ILE A 68 -5.67 13.75 31.23
CA ILE A 68 -7.12 13.82 31.11
C ILE A 68 -7.71 12.44 31.35
N ASN A 69 -8.92 12.39 31.90
CA ASN A 69 -9.63 11.13 32.09
C ASN A 69 -9.87 10.47 30.72
N ARG A 70 -9.42 9.22 30.58
CA ARG A 70 -9.50 8.46 29.32
C ARG A 70 -10.93 8.23 28.86
N GLU A 71 -11.84 7.93 29.78
CA GLU A 71 -13.24 7.66 29.47
C GLU A 71 -13.94 8.93 29.00
N LEU A 72 -13.69 10.06 29.66
CA LEU A 72 -14.18 11.37 29.20
C LEU A 72 -13.63 11.73 27.81
N SER A 73 -12.35 11.45 27.56
CA SER A 73 -11.74 11.68 26.25
C SER A 73 -12.38 10.81 25.16
N TRP A 74 -12.74 9.57 25.52
CA TRP A 74 -13.42 8.65 24.61
C TRP A 74 -14.86 9.09 24.32
N LEU A 75 -15.59 9.58 25.33
CA LEU A 75 -16.92 10.15 25.15
C LEU A 75 -16.89 11.41 24.26
N GLU A 76 -15.92 12.31 24.47
CA GLU A 76 -15.74 13.50 23.63
C GLU A 76 -15.39 13.16 22.19
N PHE A 77 -14.61 12.10 21.97
CA PHE A 77 -14.36 11.59 20.63
C PHE A 77 -15.67 11.13 19.96
N ASN A 78 -16.45 10.30 20.63
CA ASN A 78 -17.74 9.82 20.10
C ASN A 78 -18.72 10.97 19.85
N ARG A 79 -18.71 12.00 20.71
CA ARG A 79 -19.49 13.23 20.54
C ARG A 79 -19.15 13.90 19.21
N ARG A 80 -17.86 14.06 18.90
CA ARG A 80 -17.41 14.65 17.62
C ARG A 80 -17.81 13.79 16.42
N VAL A 81 -17.72 12.46 16.52
CA VAL A 81 -18.18 11.56 15.44
C VAL A 81 -19.67 11.75 15.16
N LEU A 82 -20.49 11.94 16.19
CA LEU A 82 -21.92 12.23 16.03
C LEU A 82 -22.20 13.63 15.47
N GLU A 83 -21.35 14.61 15.73
CA GLU A 83 -21.43 15.94 15.10
C GLU A 83 -21.24 15.81 13.58
N GLU A 84 -20.21 15.07 13.13
CA GLU A 84 -19.96 14.81 11.71
C GLU A 84 -21.10 14.02 11.05
N ALA A 85 -21.76 13.11 11.77
CA ALA A 85 -22.92 12.39 11.24
C ALA A 85 -24.14 13.31 11.00
N GLN A 86 -24.26 14.40 11.77
CA GLN A 86 -25.38 15.33 11.71
C GLN A 86 -25.18 16.47 10.71
N ASP A 87 -23.93 16.80 10.36
CA ASP A 87 -23.65 17.86 9.41
C ASP A 87 -24.20 17.54 8.01
N GLU A 88 -25.06 18.42 7.50
CA GLU A 88 -25.70 18.31 6.19
C GLU A 88 -24.76 18.65 5.03
N SER A 89 -23.59 19.23 5.31
CA SER A 89 -22.55 19.47 4.31
C SER A 89 -21.94 18.16 3.78
N HIS A 90 -22.01 17.08 4.57
CA HIS A 90 -21.56 15.75 4.17
C HIS A 90 -22.62 15.02 3.34
N PRO A 91 -22.23 14.36 2.24
CA PRO A 91 -23.10 13.45 1.51
C PRO A 91 -23.73 12.38 2.43
N LEU A 92 -24.98 11.98 2.12
CA LEU A 92 -25.76 11.04 2.95
C LEU A 92 -25.01 9.76 3.31
N LEU A 93 -24.25 9.19 2.38
CA LEU A 93 -23.50 7.95 2.63
C LEU A 93 -22.35 8.16 3.63
N GLU A 94 -21.73 9.33 3.66
CA GLU A 94 -20.65 9.64 4.60
C GLU A 94 -21.17 9.80 6.02
N ARG A 95 -22.34 10.43 6.17
CA ARG A 95 -23.06 10.53 7.44
C ARG A 95 -23.40 9.17 8.02
N VAL A 96 -23.84 8.22 7.18
CA VAL A 96 -24.10 6.83 7.61
C VAL A 96 -22.81 6.11 8.04
N LYS A 97 -21.67 6.38 7.39
CA LYS A 97 -20.38 5.82 7.84
C LYS A 97 -19.99 6.32 9.23
N PHE A 98 -20.21 7.62 9.53
CA PHE A 98 -19.97 8.15 10.87
C PHE A 98 -20.87 7.48 11.92
N LEU A 99 -22.14 7.21 11.60
CA LEU A 99 -23.03 6.44 12.48
C LEU A 99 -22.53 5.00 12.69
N ALA A 100 -21.95 4.35 11.68
CA ALA A 100 -21.39 3.01 11.79
C ALA A 100 -20.10 2.97 12.64
N ILE A 101 -19.32 4.06 12.68
CA ILE A 101 -18.13 4.17 13.53
C ILE A 101 -18.51 4.32 15.01
N PHE A 102 -19.66 4.92 15.30
CA PHE A 102 -20.13 5.16 16.66
C PHE A 102 -20.63 3.89 17.38
N SER A 103 -21.17 2.89 16.66
CA SER A 103 -21.84 1.71 17.26
C SER A 103 -20.91 0.71 17.91
#